data_AF-A0A2D9XNZ9-F1
#
_entry.id   AF-A0A2D9XNZ9-F1
#
_cell.length_a   1.000
_cell.length_b   1.000
_cell.length_c   1.000
_cell.angle_alpha   90.00
_cell.angle_beta   90.00
_cell.angle_gamma   90.00
#
_symmetry.space_group_name_H-M   'P 1'
#
loop_
_entity.id
_entity.type
_entity.pdbx_description
1 polymer ?
#
loop_
_entity_poly.entity_id
_entity_poly.type
_entity_poly.pdbx_seq_one_letter_code
_entity_poly.pdbx_strand_id
1 'polypeptide(L)'
;MSEKSGFIRKIRTYLERNKLGDVLVLRGIISAADLKQHLFNQKASGLRLGEYLVTNKIISKNQLAFALATQSGMRSIAAGLAVFASVSFFSAKTVHAGSIKDIPASLTLASASVGAGNLSQYPALFGSTEQASRDISAFSKWSDMFSKFERDVQTGNGGLVMAQWKHDLQPLKNLSLREKATRVNQMVNKTRYITDNRNWGKSDYWATPVEFFTRGGDCEDFAIAKYASLRALGVSESRMRIAIVQDMQKNIPHAVLIVYGDDGVYVLDNQSEAMKYTQMVQHYKPIYSINRTGWWLHKTPTILASAR
;
A
#
# COMPACT_ATOMS: atom_id res chain seq x y z
N MET A 1 22.65 -8.87 28.93
CA MET A 1 22.07 -7.62 28.37
C MET A 1 22.91 -7.05 27.22
N SER A 2 23.13 -7.80 26.11
CA SER A 2 24.05 -7.34 25.02
C SER A 2 23.47 -7.47 23.60
N GLU A 3 22.58 -8.42 23.31
CA GLU A 3 22.05 -8.61 21.94
C GLU A 3 21.02 -7.57 21.49
N LYS A 4 20.22 -7.03 22.42
CA LYS A 4 19.14 -6.07 22.12
C LYS A 4 19.65 -4.74 21.56
N SER A 5 20.86 -4.32 21.97
CA SER A 5 21.53 -3.11 21.46
C SER A 5 21.98 -3.24 20.00
N GLY A 6 22.43 -4.45 19.61
CA GLY A 6 22.87 -4.73 18.24
C GLY A 6 21.73 -4.75 17.21
N PHE A 7 20.55 -5.22 17.61
CA PHE A 7 19.36 -5.29 16.74
C PHE A 7 18.74 -3.92 16.46
N ILE A 8 18.59 -3.09 17.50
CA ILE A 8 18.09 -1.71 17.37
C ILE A 8 19.05 -0.88 16.51
N ARG A 9 20.37 -1.06 16.70
CA ARG A 9 21.38 -0.43 15.83
C ARG A 9 21.26 -0.91 14.39
N LYS A 10 21.07 -2.21 14.13
CA LYS A 10 20.87 -2.75 12.78
C LYS A 10 19.61 -2.21 12.09
N ILE A 11 18.50 -2.06 12.83
CA ILE A 11 17.28 -1.45 12.32
C ILE A 11 17.49 0.03 12.06
N ARG A 12 18.05 0.80 13.00
CA ARG A 12 18.39 2.22 12.77
C ARG A 12 19.32 2.38 11.56
N THR A 13 20.33 1.52 11.43
CA THR A 13 21.21 1.50 10.25
C THR A 13 20.46 1.12 8.97
N TYR A 14 19.48 0.20 9.02
CA TYR A 14 18.59 -0.13 7.89
C TYR A 14 17.69 1.06 7.51
N LEU A 15 17.17 1.80 8.49
CA LEU A 15 16.37 3.02 8.33
C LEU A 15 17.19 4.19 7.77
N GLU A 16 18.42 4.35 8.24
CA GLU A 16 19.38 5.36 7.78
C GLU A 16 19.92 5.05 6.38
N ARG A 17 19.95 3.76 5.99
CA ARG A 17 20.30 3.24 4.65
C ARG A 17 19.17 3.33 3.62
N ASN A 18 18.03 3.92 3.96
CA ASN A 18 16.94 4.18 3.01
C ASN A 18 17.01 5.61 2.46
N LYS A 19 18.22 6.13 2.22
CA LYS A 19 18.42 7.37 1.45
C LYS A 19 18.45 7.02 -0.03
N LEU A 20 18.09 7.99 -0.87
CA LEU A 20 17.98 7.79 -2.31
C LEU A 20 19.30 7.27 -2.88
N GLY A 21 20.42 7.80 -2.40
CA GLY A 21 21.77 7.35 -2.76
C GLY A 21 22.01 5.87 -2.45
N ASP A 22 21.60 5.41 -1.27
CA ASP A 22 21.79 4.02 -0.85
C ASP A 22 20.91 3.06 -1.68
N VAL A 23 19.69 3.48 -2.03
CA VAL A 23 18.81 2.72 -2.95
C VAL A 23 19.46 2.62 -4.34
N LEU A 24 20.08 3.69 -4.83
CA LEU A 24 20.79 3.67 -6.11
C LEU A 24 22.04 2.77 -6.07
N VAL A 25 22.76 2.74 -4.94
CA VAL A 25 23.91 1.85 -4.73
C VAL A 25 23.50 0.38 -4.64
N LEU A 26 22.47 0.07 -3.86
CA LEU A 26 21.93 -1.29 -3.72
C LEU A 26 21.46 -1.88 -5.05
N ARG A 27 21.03 -1.02 -5.98
CA ARG A 27 20.60 -1.40 -7.33
C ARG A 27 21.74 -1.51 -8.32
N GLY A 28 22.98 -1.19 -7.93
CA GLY A 28 24.11 -1.12 -8.84
C GLY A 28 24.01 -0.01 -9.89
N ILE A 29 23.13 0.97 -9.69
CA ILE A 29 22.96 2.11 -10.61
C ILE A 29 24.13 3.09 -10.46
N ILE A 30 24.66 3.24 -9.25
CA ILE A 30 25.90 3.98 -8.94
C ILE A 30 26.73 3.16 -7.95
N SER A 31 28.06 3.28 -7.95
CA SER A 31 28.88 2.61 -6.93
C SER A 31 28.87 3.36 -5.59
N ALA A 32 29.24 2.69 -4.50
CA ALA A 32 29.37 3.34 -3.20
C ALA A 32 30.45 4.43 -3.17
N ALA A 33 31.52 4.25 -3.95
CA ALA A 33 32.57 5.25 -4.11
C ALA A 33 32.04 6.48 -4.86
N ASP A 34 31.31 6.26 -5.96
CA ASP A 34 30.71 7.33 -6.77
C ASP A 34 29.65 8.10 -5.98
N LEU A 35 28.82 7.41 -5.19
CA LEU A 35 27.83 8.06 -4.34
C LEU A 35 28.48 9.09 -3.40
N LYS A 36 29.63 8.76 -2.80
CA LYS A 36 30.34 9.67 -1.90
C LYS A 36 30.82 10.92 -2.65
N GLN A 37 31.34 10.74 -3.86
CA GLN A 37 31.79 11.83 -4.72
C GLN A 37 30.60 12.70 -5.18
N HIS A 38 29.50 12.09 -5.60
CA HIS A 38 28.29 12.81 -6.02
C HIS A 38 27.64 13.57 -4.87
N LEU A 39 27.64 13.03 -3.64
CA LEU A 39 27.18 13.74 -2.45
C LEU A 39 28.04 14.96 -2.13
N PHE A 40 29.37 14.86 -2.32
CA PHE A 40 30.27 15.98 -2.15
C PHE A 40 30.00 17.08 -3.19
N ASN A 41 29.91 16.71 -4.47
CA ASN A 41 29.66 17.65 -5.56
C ASN A 41 28.24 18.26 -5.51
N GLN A 42 27.24 17.48 -5.08
CA GLN A 42 25.86 17.93 -4.92
C GLN A 42 25.75 19.06 -3.89
N LYS A 43 26.51 19.02 -2.79
CA LYS A 43 26.52 20.08 -1.78
C LYS A 43 26.93 21.44 -2.33
N ALA A 44 27.86 21.48 -3.30
CA ALA A 44 28.27 22.71 -3.96
C ALA A 44 27.21 23.25 -4.94
N SER A 45 26.35 22.37 -5.47
CA SER A 45 25.31 22.74 -6.45
C SER A 45 24.00 23.25 -5.83
N GLY A 46 23.76 23.00 -4.53
CA GLY A 46 22.50 23.33 -3.85
C GLY A 46 21.28 22.49 -4.28
N LEU A 47 21.39 21.65 -5.32
CA LEU A 47 20.32 20.78 -5.81
C LEU A 47 20.06 19.59 -4.87
N ARG A 48 18.87 18.98 -4.94
CA ARG A 48 18.62 17.69 -4.25
C ARG A 48 19.40 16.58 -4.96
N LEU A 49 19.81 15.52 -4.23
CA LEU A 49 20.63 14.42 -4.80
C LEU A 49 20.04 13.83 -6.09
N GLY A 50 18.73 13.58 -6.13
CA GLY A 50 18.09 13.06 -7.34
C GLY A 50 18.16 14.01 -8.53
N GLU A 51 17.91 15.30 -8.30
CA GLU A 51 17.99 16.35 -9.33
C GLU A 51 19.42 16.50 -9.85
N TYR A 52 20.40 16.52 -8.94
CA TYR A 52 21.81 16.55 -9.29
C TYR A 52 22.20 15.37 -10.20
N LEU A 53 21.82 14.14 -9.84
CA LEU A 53 22.19 12.95 -10.59
C LEU A 53 21.53 12.91 -11.97
N VAL A 54 20.31 13.42 -12.12
CA VAL A 54 19.62 13.51 -13.42
C VAL A 54 20.20 14.62 -14.29
N THR A 55 20.43 15.82 -13.74
CA THR A 55 20.96 16.97 -14.48
C THR A 55 22.36 16.68 -15.02
N ASN A 56 23.17 15.95 -14.25
CA ASN A 56 24.51 15.52 -14.68
C ASN A 56 24.50 14.22 -15.50
N LYS A 57 23.31 13.73 -15.90
CA LYS A 57 23.13 12.50 -16.71
C LYS A 57 23.73 11.23 -16.11
N ILE A 58 23.93 11.20 -14.78
CA ILE A 58 24.45 10.04 -14.05
C ILE A 58 23.36 8.96 -13.94
N ILE A 59 22.11 9.38 -13.80
CA ILE A 59 20.93 8.50 -13.83
C ILE A 59 19.84 9.10 -14.72
N SER A 60 18.99 8.25 -15.29
CA SER A 60 17.80 8.71 -16.00
C SER A 60 16.69 9.16 -15.05
N LYS A 61 15.76 9.99 -15.54
CA LYS A 61 14.53 10.37 -14.80
C LYS A 61 13.70 9.15 -14.39
N ASN A 62 13.72 8.09 -15.20
CA ASN A 62 13.00 6.84 -14.91
C ASN A 62 13.66 6.07 -13.76
N GLN A 63 14.99 5.97 -13.75
CA GLN A 63 15.74 5.35 -12.65
C GLN A 63 15.59 6.14 -11.34
N LEU A 64 15.58 7.47 -11.42
CA LEU A 64 15.30 8.31 -10.25
C LEU A 64 13.89 8.07 -9.70
N ALA A 65 12.87 8.12 -10.57
CA ALA A 65 11.47 7.91 -10.17
C ALA A 65 11.28 6.53 -9.51
N PHE A 66 11.93 5.51 -10.04
CA PHE A 66 11.88 4.15 -9.51
C PHE A 66 12.63 3.98 -8.19
N ALA A 67 13.80 4.61 -8.04
CA ALA A 67 14.55 4.60 -6.78
C ALA A 67 13.79 5.34 -5.67
N LEU A 68 13.08 6.43 -6.01
CA LEU A 68 12.21 7.14 -5.08
C LEU A 68 10.99 6.30 -4.68
N ALA A 69 10.35 5.59 -5.61
CA ALA A 69 9.24 4.66 -5.31
C ALA A 69 9.70 3.51 -4.39
N THR A 70 10.89 2.94 -4.67
CA THR A 70 11.50 1.92 -3.79
C THR A 70 11.78 2.49 -2.40
N GLN A 71 12.34 3.70 -2.33
CA GLN A 71 12.58 4.40 -1.08
C GLN A 71 11.29 4.66 -0.28
N SER A 72 10.19 4.97 -0.96
CA SER A 72 8.86 5.17 -0.36
C SER A 72 8.32 3.87 0.26
N GLY A 73 8.26 2.80 -0.53
CA GLY A 73 7.81 1.48 -0.04
C GLY A 73 8.65 0.96 1.14
N MET A 74 9.96 1.19 1.12
CA MET A 74 10.86 0.82 2.24
C MET A 74 10.63 1.65 3.51
N ARG A 75 10.13 2.88 3.40
CA ARG A 75 9.81 3.75 4.55
C ARG A 75 8.48 3.43 5.21
N SER A 76 7.55 2.81 4.49
CA SER A 76 6.31 2.26 5.07
C SER A 76 6.58 0.98 5.87
N ILE A 77 7.56 0.16 5.45
CA ILE A 77 8.04 -1.02 6.20
C ILE A 77 8.74 -0.62 7.52
N ALA A 78 9.50 0.47 7.47
CA ALA A 78 10.23 1.04 8.59
C ALA A 78 9.35 1.52 9.75
N ALA A 79 8.25 2.21 9.44
CA ALA A 79 7.34 2.77 10.44
C ALA A 79 6.62 1.67 11.24
N GLY A 80 6.29 0.53 10.60
CA GLY A 80 5.64 -0.60 11.26
C GLY A 80 6.54 -1.39 12.22
N LEU A 81 7.86 -1.45 11.98
CA LEU A 81 8.80 -2.21 12.82
C LEU A 81 9.35 -1.43 14.02
N ALA A 82 9.32 -0.09 13.99
CA ALA A 82 9.87 0.75 15.06
C ALA A 82 9.02 0.77 16.35
N VAL A 83 7.74 0.42 16.27
CA VAL A 83 6.78 0.56 17.41
C VAL A 83 6.70 -0.70 18.28
N PHE A 84 7.19 -1.86 17.81
CA PHE A 84 7.19 -3.10 18.62
C PHE A 84 8.17 -3.08 19.81
N ALA A 85 9.04 -2.07 19.91
CA ALA A 85 10.02 -1.95 20.99
C ALA A 85 9.66 -0.87 22.05
N SER A 86 8.56 -0.13 21.92
CA SER A 86 8.32 1.05 22.77
C SER A 86 6.89 1.28 23.27
N VAL A 87 5.95 0.32 23.14
CA VAL A 87 4.61 0.49 23.73
C VAL A 87 4.22 -0.73 24.56
N SER A 88 4.85 -0.86 25.72
CA SER A 88 4.13 -1.25 26.94
C SER A 88 3.85 0.06 27.68
N PHE A 89 2.61 0.26 28.10
CA PHE A 89 2.03 1.49 28.63
C PHE A 89 1.66 2.53 27.56
N PHE A 90 0.38 2.55 27.16
CA PHE A 90 -0.53 3.66 27.43
C PHE A 90 -1.98 3.24 27.12
N SER A 91 -2.87 3.59 28.05
CA SER A 91 -4.27 3.18 28.13
C SER A 91 -5.12 3.82 27.01
N ALA A 92 -5.99 3.01 26.41
CA ALA A 92 -6.89 3.43 25.33
C ALA A 92 -7.95 4.43 25.80
N LYS A 93 -8.14 5.53 25.06
CA LYS A 93 -9.38 6.32 25.09
C LYS A 93 -10.25 5.89 23.92
N THR A 94 -11.44 5.37 24.24
CA THR A 94 -12.52 5.04 23.30
C THR A 94 -13.16 6.33 22.79
N VAL A 95 -13.21 6.50 21.47
CA VAL A 95 -14.00 7.55 20.82
C VAL A 95 -15.36 6.95 20.44
N HIS A 96 -16.42 7.51 21.02
CA HIS A 96 -17.82 7.14 20.75
C HIS A 96 -18.23 7.59 19.34
N ALA A 97 -18.85 6.67 18.59
CA ALA A 97 -19.51 6.97 17.32
C ALA A 97 -20.88 7.62 17.59
N GLY A 98 -21.03 8.90 17.23
CA GLY A 98 -22.32 9.58 17.20
C GLY A 98 -23.11 9.17 15.95
N SER A 99 -24.31 8.62 16.15
CA SER A 99 -25.28 8.31 15.10
C SER A 99 -25.82 9.62 14.50
N ILE A 100 -25.64 9.83 13.18
CA ILE A 100 -26.20 10.99 12.46
C ILE A 100 -27.56 10.58 11.87
N LYS A 101 -28.60 11.29 12.30
CA LYS A 101 -29.96 11.22 11.75
C LYS A 101 -30.02 11.99 10.42
N ASP A 102 -30.81 11.46 9.49
CA ASP A 102 -31.30 12.08 8.24
C ASP A 102 -30.32 12.12 7.05
N ILE A 103 -30.18 10.98 6.36
CA ILE A 103 -29.62 10.87 4.99
C ILE A 103 -30.59 10.05 4.12
N PRO A 104 -30.95 10.49 2.90
CA PRO A 104 -31.78 9.70 1.99
C PRO A 104 -31.12 8.35 1.67
N ALA A 105 -31.91 7.27 1.68
CA ALA A 105 -31.49 5.87 1.57
C ALA A 105 -30.74 5.47 0.26
N SER A 106 -30.46 6.41 -0.66
CA SER A 106 -29.85 6.16 -1.97
C SER A 106 -28.32 6.31 -2.00
N LEU A 107 -27.70 6.62 -0.86
CA LEU A 107 -26.25 6.72 -0.69
C LEU A 107 -25.79 6.34 0.72
N THR A 108 -26.44 5.34 1.33
CA THR A 108 -25.76 4.56 2.36
C THR A 108 -24.66 3.78 1.65
N LEU A 109 -23.45 4.37 1.54
CA LEU A 109 -22.23 3.58 1.66
C LEU A 109 -22.46 2.83 2.95
N ALA A 110 -22.91 1.58 2.84
CA ALA A 110 -23.42 0.87 3.96
C ALA A 110 -22.35 0.96 5.05
N SER A 111 -22.67 1.67 6.13
CA SER A 111 -22.37 1.22 7.48
C SER A 111 -23.06 -0.13 7.66
N ALA A 112 -22.76 -1.09 6.78
CA ALA A 112 -22.82 -2.49 7.09
C ALA A 112 -22.00 -2.55 8.36
N SER A 113 -22.69 -2.92 9.43
CA SER A 113 -22.12 -3.11 10.75
C SER A 113 -20.66 -3.52 10.60
N VAL A 114 -19.77 -2.84 11.32
CA VAL A 114 -18.45 -3.38 11.62
C VAL A 114 -18.73 -4.63 12.45
N GLY A 115 -19.22 -5.69 11.82
CA GLY A 115 -19.17 -7.03 12.34
C GLY A 115 -17.69 -7.23 12.51
N ALA A 116 -17.25 -7.25 13.76
CA ALA A 116 -15.89 -7.52 14.14
C ALA A 116 -15.58 -8.98 13.74
N GLY A 117 -15.45 -9.21 12.44
CA GLY A 117 -15.09 -10.48 11.86
C GLY A 117 -13.78 -10.92 12.50
N ASN A 118 -13.65 -12.22 12.72
CA ASN A 118 -12.44 -12.75 13.32
C ASN A 118 -11.26 -12.48 12.37
N LEU A 119 -10.16 -11.90 12.86
CA LEU A 119 -8.99 -11.60 12.03
C LEU A 119 -8.35 -12.88 11.47
N SER A 120 -8.66 -14.05 12.05
CA SER A 120 -8.22 -15.38 11.62
C SER A 120 -9.22 -16.12 10.73
N GLN A 121 -10.27 -15.47 10.23
CA GLN A 121 -11.31 -16.13 9.44
C GLN A 121 -10.82 -16.67 8.08
N TYR A 122 -9.76 -16.08 7.52
CA TYR A 122 -9.27 -16.38 6.17
C TYR A 122 -7.84 -16.95 6.20
N PRO A 123 -7.49 -17.81 5.22
CA PRO A 123 -6.17 -18.44 5.17
C PRO A 123 -5.06 -17.41 4.96
N ALA A 124 -3.87 -17.74 5.44
CA ALA A 124 -2.72 -16.87 5.32
C ALA A 124 -2.26 -16.71 3.86
N LEU A 125 -1.74 -15.52 3.54
CA LEU A 125 -1.38 -15.17 2.17
C LEU A 125 -0.01 -15.72 1.75
N PHE A 126 0.09 -16.17 0.51
CA PHE A 126 1.34 -16.60 -0.15
C PHE A 126 2.17 -17.61 0.67
N GLY A 127 1.49 -18.53 1.38
CA GLY A 127 2.15 -19.54 2.22
C GLY A 127 2.91 -18.98 3.42
N SER A 128 2.65 -17.73 3.81
CA SER A 128 3.24 -17.11 4.99
C SER A 128 2.54 -17.56 6.29
N THR A 129 3.20 -17.31 7.42
CA THR A 129 2.54 -17.24 8.72
C THR A 129 2.15 -15.79 9.02
N GLU A 130 1.02 -15.59 9.71
CA GLU A 130 0.48 -14.26 9.98
C GLU A 130 0.39 -13.95 11.48
N GLN A 131 0.78 -12.74 11.86
CA GLN A 131 0.51 -12.17 13.17
C GLN A 131 -0.43 -10.98 13.00
N ALA A 132 -1.66 -11.10 13.50
CA ALA A 132 -2.72 -10.10 13.31
C ALA A 132 -2.79 -9.11 14.47
N SER A 133 -3.21 -7.87 14.18
CA SER A 133 -3.55 -6.84 15.17
C SER A 133 -4.73 -6.00 14.71
N ARG A 134 -5.57 -5.59 15.67
CA ARG A 134 -6.66 -4.62 15.43
C ARG A 134 -6.20 -3.17 15.57
N ASP A 135 -5.03 -2.94 16.14
CA ASP A 135 -4.47 -1.61 16.30
C ASP A 135 -3.86 -1.12 14.99
N ILE A 136 -4.59 -0.27 14.28
CA ILE A 136 -4.18 0.34 13.01
C ILE A 136 -3.57 1.74 13.20
N SER A 137 -3.32 2.19 14.44
CA SER A 137 -2.82 3.55 14.72
C SER A 137 -1.48 3.86 14.07
N ALA A 138 -0.64 2.85 13.82
CA ALA A 138 0.62 2.97 13.11
C ALA A 138 0.46 3.29 11.60
N PHE A 139 -0.74 3.13 11.04
CA PHE A 139 -1.04 3.35 9.62
C PHE A 139 -1.83 4.66 9.43
N SER A 140 -1.26 5.77 9.90
CA SER A 140 -1.92 7.09 9.85
C SER A 140 -2.31 7.50 8.43
N LYS A 141 -1.44 7.29 7.43
CA LYS A 141 -1.75 7.59 6.02
C LYS A 141 -2.98 6.85 5.50
N TRP A 142 -3.13 5.58 5.86
CA TRP A 142 -4.30 4.76 5.51
C TRP A 142 -5.57 5.33 6.14
N SER A 143 -5.52 5.63 7.44
CA SER A 143 -6.64 6.23 8.18
C SER A 143 -7.00 7.62 7.64
N ASP A 144 -6.00 8.48 7.41
CA ASP A 144 -6.14 9.83 6.88
C ASP A 144 -6.76 9.82 5.48
N MET A 145 -6.34 8.89 4.61
CA MET A 145 -6.92 8.71 3.28
C MET A 145 -8.42 8.41 3.39
N PHE A 146 -8.86 7.51 4.27
CA PHE A 146 -10.30 7.26 4.46
C PHE A 146 -11.02 8.47 5.04
N SER A 147 -10.47 9.13 6.04
CA SER A 147 -11.09 10.34 6.62
C SER A 147 -11.22 11.45 5.58
N LYS A 148 -10.24 11.59 4.68
CA LYS A 148 -10.30 12.52 3.55
C LYS A 148 -11.37 12.09 2.54
N PHE A 149 -11.43 10.81 2.18
CA PHE A 149 -12.42 10.30 1.23
C PHE A 149 -13.85 10.42 1.77
N GLU A 150 -14.09 10.11 3.03
CA GLU A 150 -15.39 10.29 3.69
C GLU A 150 -15.83 11.76 3.65
N ARG A 151 -14.90 12.69 3.86
CA ARG A 151 -15.13 14.14 3.72
C ARG A 151 -15.44 14.55 2.29
N ASP A 152 -14.70 14.02 1.30
CA ASP A 152 -14.94 14.28 -0.12
C ASP A 152 -16.37 13.84 -0.50
N VAL A 153 -16.81 12.67 -0.03
CA VAL A 153 -18.19 12.16 -0.24
C VAL A 153 -19.22 13.06 0.43
N GLN A 154 -19.02 13.45 1.69
CA GLN A 154 -19.96 14.29 2.45
C GLN A 154 -20.11 15.70 1.86
N THR A 155 -19.01 16.27 1.38
CA THR A 155 -18.98 17.64 0.84
C THR A 155 -19.31 17.71 -0.65
N GLY A 156 -19.42 16.55 -1.33
CA GLY A 156 -19.60 16.49 -2.78
C GLY A 156 -18.35 16.87 -3.59
N ASN A 157 -17.19 16.94 -2.96
CA ASN A 157 -15.93 17.28 -3.63
C ASN A 157 -15.57 16.19 -4.67
N GLY A 158 -15.33 16.60 -5.92
CA GLY A 158 -15.14 15.66 -7.04
C GLY A 158 -16.42 14.96 -7.49
N GLY A 159 -17.59 15.60 -7.30
CA GLY A 159 -18.90 15.03 -7.62
C GLY A 159 -19.04 14.42 -9.02
N LEU A 160 -18.44 15.03 -10.05
CA LEU A 160 -18.44 14.48 -11.41
C LEU A 160 -17.69 13.14 -11.50
N VAL A 161 -16.52 13.06 -10.86
CA VAL A 161 -15.71 11.83 -10.82
C VAL A 161 -16.44 10.74 -10.04
N MET A 162 -17.06 11.09 -8.90
CA MET A 162 -17.87 10.16 -8.12
C MET A 162 -19.11 9.67 -8.88
N ALA A 163 -19.79 10.56 -9.63
CA ALA A 163 -20.94 10.20 -10.44
C ALA A 163 -20.55 9.24 -11.57
N GLN A 164 -19.46 9.53 -12.28
CA GLN A 164 -18.94 8.64 -13.33
C GLN A 164 -18.52 7.30 -12.75
N TRP A 165 -17.75 7.30 -11.68
CA TRP A 165 -17.32 6.07 -11.02
C TRP A 165 -18.52 5.23 -10.52
N LYS A 166 -19.54 5.87 -9.94
CA LYS A 166 -20.79 5.20 -9.55
C LYS A 166 -21.52 4.59 -10.75
N HIS A 167 -21.56 5.31 -11.88
CA HIS A 167 -22.14 4.82 -13.13
C HIS A 167 -21.40 3.58 -13.64
N ASP A 168 -20.07 3.62 -13.67
CA ASP A 168 -19.23 2.49 -14.13
C ASP A 168 -19.38 1.24 -13.24
N LEU A 169 -19.67 1.43 -11.95
CA LEU A 169 -19.92 0.33 -11.00
C LEU A 169 -21.34 -0.25 -11.08
N GLN A 170 -22.35 0.49 -11.55
CA GLN A 170 -23.74 -0.01 -11.61
C GLN A 170 -23.89 -1.38 -12.29
N PRO A 171 -23.33 -1.63 -13.50
CA PRO A 171 -23.49 -2.92 -14.16
C PRO A 171 -22.85 -4.10 -13.41
N LEU A 172 -22.00 -3.83 -12.42
CA LEU A 172 -21.27 -4.85 -11.67
C LEU A 172 -22.02 -5.31 -10.40
N LYS A 173 -23.07 -4.60 -9.98
CA LYS A 173 -23.71 -4.76 -8.66
C LYS A 173 -24.22 -6.19 -8.39
N ASN A 174 -24.80 -6.82 -9.40
CA ASN A 174 -25.43 -8.14 -9.28
C ASN A 174 -24.54 -9.30 -9.76
N LEU A 175 -23.29 -9.01 -10.13
CA LEU A 175 -22.35 -10.04 -10.56
C LEU A 175 -21.82 -10.86 -9.38
N SER A 176 -21.29 -12.05 -9.66
CA SER A 176 -20.57 -12.84 -8.68
C SER A 176 -19.34 -12.08 -8.14
N LEU A 177 -18.85 -12.44 -6.95
CA LEU A 177 -17.65 -11.78 -6.39
C LEU A 177 -16.43 -11.89 -7.32
N ARG A 178 -16.25 -13.04 -7.97
CA ARG A 178 -15.18 -13.25 -8.96
C ARG A 178 -15.29 -12.30 -10.14
N GLU A 179 -16.49 -12.13 -10.69
CA GLU A 179 -16.73 -11.22 -11.80
C GLU A 179 -16.58 -9.77 -11.38
N LYS A 180 -17.10 -9.37 -10.21
CA LYS A 180 -16.86 -8.05 -9.62
C LYS A 180 -15.36 -7.77 -9.52
N ALA A 181 -14.58 -8.69 -8.94
CA ALA A 181 -13.13 -8.57 -8.81
C ALA A 181 -12.43 -8.43 -10.17
N THR A 182 -12.82 -9.26 -11.15
CA THR A 182 -12.26 -9.22 -12.51
C THR A 182 -12.53 -7.88 -13.19
N ARG A 183 -13.79 -7.44 -13.19
CA ARG A 183 -14.23 -6.20 -13.86
C ARG A 183 -13.68 -4.96 -13.18
N VAL A 184 -13.63 -4.93 -11.84
CA VAL A 184 -13.00 -3.84 -11.08
C VAL A 184 -11.50 -3.77 -11.38
N ASN A 185 -10.80 -4.92 -11.42
CA ASN A 185 -9.37 -4.92 -11.78
C ASN A 185 -9.13 -4.28 -13.15
N GLN A 186 -9.88 -4.73 -14.16
CA GLN A 186 -9.78 -4.21 -15.52
C GLN A 186 -10.14 -2.72 -15.61
N MET A 187 -11.22 -2.30 -14.94
CA MET A 187 -11.69 -0.92 -14.94
C MET A 187 -10.64 0.02 -14.33
N VAL A 188 -10.14 -0.29 -13.12
CA VAL A 188 -9.18 0.56 -12.42
C VAL A 188 -7.82 0.57 -13.11
N ASN A 189 -7.40 -0.54 -13.73
CA ASN A 189 -6.13 -0.62 -14.47
C ASN A 189 -6.06 0.26 -15.72
N LYS A 190 -7.19 0.83 -16.19
CA LYS A 190 -7.18 1.82 -17.27
C LYS A 190 -6.67 3.19 -16.82
N THR A 191 -6.66 3.46 -15.52
CA THR A 191 -6.13 4.72 -14.97
C THR A 191 -4.62 4.79 -15.19
N ARG A 192 -4.08 5.98 -15.41
CA ARG A 192 -2.66 6.21 -15.65
C ARG A 192 -1.83 5.96 -14.37
N TYR A 193 -0.77 5.19 -14.49
CA TYR A 193 0.24 5.07 -13.44
C TYR A 193 1.10 6.35 -13.35
N ILE A 194 1.14 6.98 -12.18
CA ILE A 194 1.98 8.14 -11.89
C ILE A 194 2.45 8.09 -10.44
N THR A 195 3.77 8.15 -10.25
CA THR A 195 4.41 8.15 -8.92
C THR A 195 4.07 9.40 -8.12
N ASP A 196 3.98 9.27 -6.80
CA ASP A 196 3.70 10.38 -5.89
C ASP A 196 4.58 11.60 -6.03
N ASN A 197 5.88 11.42 -6.27
CA ASN A 197 6.78 12.56 -6.42
C ASN A 197 6.37 13.44 -7.62
N ARG A 198 5.96 12.80 -8.72
CA ARG A 198 5.50 13.50 -9.92
C ARG A 198 4.09 14.07 -9.76
N ASN A 199 3.23 13.38 -9.00
CA ASN A 199 1.85 13.81 -8.84
C ASN A 199 1.69 14.88 -7.74
N TRP A 200 2.33 14.70 -6.60
CA TRP A 200 2.11 15.48 -5.38
C TRP A 200 3.36 16.21 -4.87
N GLY A 201 4.54 15.98 -5.46
CA GLY A 201 5.81 16.50 -4.92
C GLY A 201 6.20 15.87 -3.58
N LYS A 202 5.50 14.80 -3.17
CA LYS A 202 5.71 14.06 -1.92
C LYS A 202 6.45 12.76 -2.19
N SER A 203 7.14 12.24 -1.19
CA SER A 203 7.76 10.93 -1.32
C SER A 203 6.76 9.79 -1.26
N ASP A 204 5.62 10.00 -0.58
CA ASP A 204 4.59 9.00 -0.31
C ASP A 204 3.28 9.75 0.05
N TYR A 205 2.19 9.48 -0.67
CA TYR A 205 0.87 10.08 -0.51
C TYR A 205 -0.23 9.12 -0.94
N TRP A 206 -1.06 8.68 0.00
CA TRP A 206 -2.15 7.75 -0.28
C TRP A 206 -3.36 8.52 -0.79
N ALA A 207 -3.61 8.45 -2.09
CA ALA A 207 -4.68 9.19 -2.76
C ALA A 207 -6.06 8.62 -2.42
N THR A 208 -7.05 9.50 -2.29
CA THR A 208 -8.45 9.06 -2.26
C THR A 208 -8.87 8.53 -3.63
N PRO A 209 -9.90 7.66 -3.74
CA PRO A 209 -10.42 7.24 -5.04
C PRO A 209 -10.74 8.41 -5.98
N VAL A 210 -11.27 9.52 -5.46
CA VAL A 210 -11.53 10.74 -6.23
C VAL A 210 -10.25 11.32 -6.81
N GLU A 211 -9.20 11.48 -5.99
CA GLU A 211 -7.89 11.96 -6.45
C GLU A 211 -7.27 11.03 -7.47
N PHE A 212 -7.32 9.72 -7.22
CA PHE A 212 -6.79 8.69 -8.09
C PHE A 212 -7.44 8.71 -9.48
N PHE A 213 -8.78 8.70 -9.56
CA PHE A 213 -9.48 8.75 -10.86
C PHE A 213 -9.31 10.09 -11.57
N THR A 214 -8.98 11.17 -10.85
CA THR A 214 -8.70 12.47 -11.45
C THR A 214 -7.28 12.56 -12.01
N ARG A 215 -6.28 12.04 -11.29
CA ARG A 215 -4.86 12.36 -11.54
C ARG A 215 -4.02 11.14 -11.95
N GLY A 216 -4.51 9.95 -11.67
CA GLY A 216 -3.73 8.73 -11.59
C GLY A 216 -3.08 8.57 -10.22
N GLY A 217 -2.34 7.48 -10.05
CA GLY A 217 -1.58 7.17 -8.84
C GLY A 217 -0.59 6.04 -9.07
N ASP A 218 0.06 5.57 -8.00
CA ASP A 218 0.94 4.41 -8.02
C ASP A 218 0.30 3.21 -7.30
N CYS A 219 1.09 2.17 -6.99
CA CYS A 219 0.57 0.83 -6.76
C CYS A 219 -0.47 0.75 -5.63
N GLU A 220 -0.27 1.50 -4.55
CA GLU A 220 -1.17 1.57 -3.41
C GLU A 220 -2.47 2.26 -3.78
N ASP A 221 -2.43 3.31 -4.60
CA ASP A 221 -3.62 4.05 -5.01
C ASP A 221 -4.51 3.18 -5.91
N PHE A 222 -3.91 2.36 -6.79
CA PHE A 222 -4.66 1.35 -7.55
C PHE A 222 -5.31 0.34 -6.60
N ALA A 223 -4.59 -0.16 -5.59
CA ALA A 223 -5.14 -1.11 -4.62
C ALA A 223 -6.28 -0.49 -3.80
N ILE A 224 -6.14 0.77 -3.37
CA ILE A 224 -7.16 1.55 -2.64
C ILE A 224 -8.40 1.75 -3.52
N ALA A 225 -8.25 2.18 -4.77
CA ALA A 225 -9.37 2.41 -5.68
C ALA A 225 -10.15 1.12 -5.97
N LYS A 226 -9.45 -0.02 -6.12
CA LYS A 226 -10.10 -1.34 -6.28
C LYS A 226 -10.82 -1.77 -5.00
N TYR A 227 -10.22 -1.53 -3.84
CA TYR A 227 -10.80 -1.85 -2.53
C TYR A 227 -12.10 -1.06 -2.33
N ALA A 228 -12.06 0.26 -2.54
CA ALA A 228 -13.22 1.12 -2.43
C ALA A 228 -14.32 0.76 -3.45
N SER A 229 -13.93 0.38 -4.67
CA SER A 229 -14.88 -0.07 -5.71
C SER A 229 -15.62 -1.34 -5.29
N LEU A 230 -14.91 -2.36 -4.81
CA LEU A 230 -15.54 -3.60 -4.35
C LEU A 230 -16.40 -3.38 -3.10
N ARG A 231 -15.99 -2.51 -2.18
CA ARG A 231 -16.84 -2.08 -1.07
C ARG A 231 -18.15 -1.45 -1.53
N ALA A 232 -18.08 -0.53 -2.50
CA ALA A 232 -19.28 0.10 -3.07
C ALA A 232 -20.21 -0.92 -3.77
N LEU A 233 -19.66 -2.06 -4.22
CA LEU A 233 -20.40 -3.21 -4.75
C LEU A 233 -20.88 -4.21 -3.69
N GLY A 234 -20.74 -3.87 -2.40
CA GLY A 234 -21.22 -4.67 -1.27
C GLY A 234 -20.27 -5.77 -0.79
N VAL A 235 -19.01 -5.79 -1.26
CA VAL A 235 -18.01 -6.76 -0.76
C VAL A 235 -17.60 -6.36 0.67
N SER A 236 -17.68 -7.30 1.60
CA SER A 236 -17.36 -7.08 3.01
C SER A 236 -15.87 -6.78 3.22
N GLU A 237 -15.57 -5.90 4.17
CA GLU A 237 -14.21 -5.53 4.58
C GLU A 237 -13.37 -6.73 4.98
N SER A 238 -13.99 -7.73 5.63
CA SER A 238 -13.28 -8.93 6.07
C SER A 238 -12.76 -9.76 4.89
N ARG A 239 -13.38 -9.65 3.71
CA ARG A 239 -12.97 -10.33 2.47
C ARG A 239 -11.85 -9.63 1.73
N MET A 240 -11.38 -8.48 2.17
CA MET A 240 -10.41 -7.69 1.43
C MET A 240 -9.24 -7.26 2.30
N ARG A 241 -8.04 -7.29 1.73
CA ARG A 241 -6.82 -6.74 2.35
C ARG A 241 -5.95 -6.13 1.27
N ILE A 242 -5.42 -4.93 1.50
CA ILE A 242 -4.30 -4.43 0.71
C ILE A 242 -3.04 -5.09 1.26
N ALA A 243 -2.29 -5.76 0.39
CA ALA A 243 -1.05 -6.43 0.75
C ALA A 243 0.15 -5.65 0.19
N ILE A 244 1.10 -5.34 1.07
CA ILE A 244 2.42 -4.85 0.68
C ILE A 244 3.34 -6.05 0.56
N VAL A 245 3.91 -6.23 -0.61
CA VAL A 245 4.75 -7.36 -0.99
C VAL A 245 6.09 -6.88 -1.52
N GLN A 246 7.10 -7.74 -1.46
CA GLN A 246 8.27 -7.65 -2.32
C GLN A 246 7.98 -8.44 -3.60
N ASP A 247 7.96 -7.75 -4.73
CA ASP A 247 8.00 -8.36 -6.06
C ASP A 247 9.42 -8.89 -6.29
N MET A 248 9.58 -10.21 -6.29
CA MET A 248 10.88 -10.87 -6.44
C MET A 248 11.39 -10.86 -7.89
N GLN A 249 10.51 -10.66 -8.89
CA GLN A 249 10.91 -10.57 -10.30
C GLN A 249 11.48 -9.19 -10.62
N LYS A 250 10.80 -8.14 -10.19
CA LYS A 250 11.25 -6.75 -10.37
C LYS A 250 12.16 -6.27 -9.24
N ASN A 251 12.27 -7.09 -8.20
CA ASN A 251 12.98 -6.82 -6.97
C ASN A 251 12.53 -5.49 -6.33
N ILE A 252 11.23 -5.17 -6.30
CA ILE A 252 10.70 -3.91 -5.75
C ILE A 252 9.61 -4.16 -4.71
N PRO A 253 9.43 -3.24 -3.74
CA PRO A 253 8.17 -3.18 -3.00
C PRO A 253 7.01 -2.92 -3.96
N HIS A 254 5.86 -3.53 -3.69
CA HIS A 254 4.67 -3.39 -4.50
C HIS A 254 3.41 -3.54 -3.63
N ALA A 255 2.32 -2.90 -4.03
CA ALA A 255 1.03 -2.98 -3.36
C ALA A 255 -0.02 -3.62 -4.27
N VAL A 256 -0.78 -4.57 -3.73
CA VAL A 256 -1.86 -5.26 -4.44
C VAL A 256 -3.09 -5.39 -3.57
N LEU A 257 -4.26 -5.52 -4.18
CA LEU A 257 -5.48 -5.87 -3.47
C LEU A 257 -5.67 -7.39 -3.47
N ILE A 258 -5.89 -7.94 -2.28
CA ILE A 258 -6.26 -9.33 -2.07
C ILE A 258 -7.75 -9.42 -1.76
N VAL A 259 -8.43 -10.36 -2.41
CA VAL A 259 -9.86 -10.61 -2.21
C VAL A 259 -10.10 -12.09 -1.95
N TYR A 260 -10.72 -12.41 -0.82
CA TYR A 260 -11.13 -13.77 -0.47
C TYR A 260 -12.47 -14.09 -1.14
N GLY A 261 -12.40 -14.76 -2.28
CA GLY A 261 -13.54 -15.26 -3.03
C GLY A 261 -14.05 -16.60 -2.53
N ASP A 262 -15.22 -16.99 -3.03
CA ASP A 262 -15.85 -18.27 -2.69
C ASP A 262 -15.12 -19.47 -3.34
N ASP A 263 -14.49 -19.26 -4.49
CA ASP A 263 -13.75 -20.28 -5.25
C ASP A 263 -12.22 -20.12 -5.14
N GLY A 264 -11.73 -19.22 -4.27
CA GLY A 264 -10.31 -19.02 -4.05
C GLY A 264 -9.94 -17.58 -3.67
N VAL A 265 -8.64 -17.36 -3.45
CA VAL A 265 -8.11 -16.04 -3.08
C VAL A 265 -7.53 -15.37 -4.30
N TYR A 266 -8.00 -14.16 -4.59
CA TYR A 266 -7.64 -13.37 -5.77
C TYR A 266 -6.59 -12.33 -5.45
N VAL A 267 -5.75 -12.03 -6.45
CA VAL A 267 -4.81 -10.91 -6.51
C VAL A 267 -5.27 -9.98 -7.62
N LEU A 268 -5.59 -8.75 -7.24
CA LEU A 268 -5.91 -7.66 -8.16
C LEU A 268 -4.74 -6.68 -8.16
N ASP A 269 -4.03 -6.62 -9.27
CA ASP A 269 -2.74 -5.99 -9.41
C ASP A 269 -2.77 -5.03 -10.60
N ASN A 270 -2.12 -3.86 -10.50
CA ASN A 270 -2.00 -2.91 -11.60
C ASN A 270 -0.92 -3.30 -12.61
N GLN A 271 -0.05 -4.26 -12.28
CA GLN A 271 0.94 -4.80 -13.22
C GLN A 271 0.38 -5.95 -14.10
N SER A 272 -0.88 -6.36 -13.88
CA SER A 272 -1.54 -7.45 -14.60
C SER A 272 -2.99 -7.08 -14.93
N GLU A 273 -3.36 -7.09 -16.21
CA GLU A 273 -4.74 -6.84 -16.65
C GLU A 273 -5.73 -7.90 -16.12
N ALA A 274 -5.28 -9.16 -16.07
CA ALA A 274 -6.06 -10.26 -15.53
C ALA A 274 -6.00 -10.26 -14.00
N MET A 275 -7.15 -10.45 -13.37
CA MET A 275 -7.23 -10.92 -11.99
C MET A 275 -6.67 -12.35 -11.93
N LYS A 276 -5.82 -12.63 -10.94
CA LYS A 276 -5.17 -13.93 -10.78
C LYS A 276 -5.52 -14.55 -9.45
N TYR A 277 -5.49 -15.88 -9.36
CA TYR A 277 -5.50 -16.57 -8.08
C TYR A 277 -4.13 -16.47 -7.41
N THR A 278 -4.10 -16.32 -6.10
CA THR A 278 -2.85 -16.21 -5.31
C THR A 278 -1.90 -17.38 -5.56
N GLN A 279 -2.41 -18.59 -5.77
CA GLN A 279 -1.60 -19.80 -6.05
C GLN A 279 -0.79 -19.69 -7.35
N MET A 280 -1.25 -18.88 -8.31
CA MET A 280 -0.54 -18.61 -9.57
C MET A 280 0.48 -17.47 -9.47
N VAL A 281 0.53 -16.78 -8.31
CA VAL A 281 1.40 -15.62 -8.09
C VAL A 281 2.50 -16.01 -7.10
N GLN A 282 3.53 -16.68 -7.59
CA GLN A 282 4.63 -17.21 -6.75
C GLN A 282 5.76 -16.21 -6.50
N HIS A 283 5.80 -15.10 -7.24
CA HIS A 283 6.90 -14.14 -7.17
C HIS A 283 6.69 -13.03 -6.12
N TYR A 284 5.56 -13.04 -5.41
CA TYR A 284 5.30 -12.07 -4.35
C TYR A 284 5.63 -12.66 -2.98
N LYS A 285 6.51 -11.96 -2.26
CA LYS A 285 6.81 -12.24 -0.87
C LYS A 285 6.08 -11.22 0.00
N PRO A 286 5.03 -11.59 0.76
CA PRO A 286 4.27 -10.64 1.54
C PRO A 286 5.06 -10.11 2.73
N ILE A 287 4.82 -8.85 3.09
CA ILE A 287 5.46 -8.16 4.21
C ILE A 287 4.42 -7.86 5.28
N TYR A 288 3.39 -7.09 4.95
CA TYR A 288 2.20 -6.91 5.76
C TYR A 288 0.97 -6.78 4.87
N SER A 289 -0.21 -7.00 5.43
CA SER A 289 -1.48 -6.66 4.79
C SER A 289 -2.39 -5.91 5.76
N ILE A 290 -3.31 -5.10 5.24
CA ILE A 290 -4.17 -4.22 6.04
C ILE A 290 -5.56 -4.07 5.42
N ASN A 291 -6.56 -3.88 6.28
CA ASN A 291 -7.88 -3.39 5.91
C ASN A 291 -8.38 -2.36 6.95
N ARG A 292 -9.66 -2.00 6.94
CA ARG A 292 -10.19 -1.03 7.93
C ARG A 292 -10.23 -1.55 9.37
N THR A 293 -10.21 -2.87 9.59
CA THR A 293 -10.46 -3.48 10.91
C THR A 293 -9.21 -4.07 11.55
N GLY A 294 -8.13 -4.23 10.79
CA GLY A 294 -6.86 -4.72 11.31
C GLY A 294 -5.78 -4.84 10.24
N TRP A 295 -4.62 -5.30 10.69
CA TRP A 295 -3.47 -5.57 9.86
C TRP A 295 -2.79 -6.88 10.28
N TRP A 296 -2.03 -7.47 9.36
CA TRP A 296 -1.35 -8.74 9.52
C TRP A 296 0.10 -8.59 9.08
N LEU A 297 1.04 -8.90 9.99
CA LEU A 297 2.45 -9.05 9.66
C LEU A 297 2.68 -10.44 9.08
N HIS A 298 3.31 -10.54 7.91
CA HIS A 298 3.64 -11.81 7.28
C HIS A 298 5.08 -12.20 7.57
N LYS A 299 5.28 -13.44 8.03
CA LYS A 299 6.59 -14.06 8.16
C LYS A 299 6.67 -15.22 7.19
N THR A 300 7.60 -15.13 6.24
CA THR A 300 7.89 -16.23 5.33
C THR A 300 8.42 -17.41 6.15
N PRO A 301 7.98 -18.65 5.90
CA PRO A 301 8.56 -19.81 6.56
C PRO A 301 10.06 -19.81 6.33
N THR A 302 10.85 -19.88 7.40
CA THR A 302 12.26 -20.22 7.29
C THR A 302 12.30 -21.66 6.81
N ILE A 303 12.50 -21.88 5.51
CA ILE A 303 12.97 -23.19 5.06
C ILE A 303 14.37 -23.27 5.63
N LEU A 304 14.53 -24.01 6.74
CA LEU A 304 15.82 -24.52 7.13
C LEU A 304 16.27 -25.33 5.92
N ALA A 305 17.18 -24.76 5.13
CA ALA A 305 17.87 -25.50 4.09
C ALA A 305 18.49 -26.69 4.82
N SER A 306 17.92 -27.88 4.60
CA SER A 306 18.55 -29.13 4.99
C SER A 306 19.89 -29.13 4.29
N ALA A 307 20.96 -28.90 5.06
CA ALA A 307 22.31 -29.11 4.58
C ALA A 307 22.36 -30.54 3.98
N ARG A 308 22.65 -30.62 2.69
CA ARG A 308 23.14 -31.82 2.03
C ARG A 308 24.50 -31.47 1.45
#